data_AF-T0ZD14-F1
#
_entry.id   AF-T0ZD14-F1
#
_cell.length_a   1.000
_cell.length_b   1.000
_cell.length_c   1.000
_cell.angle_alpha   90.00
_cell.angle_beta   90.00
_cell.angle_gamma   90.00
#
_symmetry.space_group_name_H-M   'P 1'
#
loop_
_entity.id
_entity.type
_entity.pdbx_description
1 polymer ?
#
loop_
_entity_poly.entity_id
_entity_poly.type
_entity_poly.pdbx_seq_one_letter_code
_entity_poly.pdbx_strand_id
1 'polypeptide(L)'
;KTVEKKDLALQAIAYGTVYVARVAMGADPQQTLRAFREAEAYDGPSLVIAYSHCIAHGIDMRQGLDQQYRAVASGYWPLVRYDPELRAAGRNPFLLDSPRPHIRLDEYSQRELRYSMLANSDPVEAERLAGLAQAAVKLRWDTYEDMATWPAQRFAADTRRTH
;
A
#
# COMPACT_ATOMS: atom_id res chain seq x y z
N LYS A 1 1.68 -17.41 -10.14
CA LYS A 1 2.87 -17.71 -9.29
C LYS A 1 2.41 -17.71 -7.84
N THR A 2 2.77 -18.74 -7.07
CA THR A 2 2.45 -18.90 -5.65
C THR A 2 3.43 -18.12 -4.78
N VAL A 3 3.57 -16.83 -5.04
CA VAL A 3 4.47 -15.93 -4.29
C VAL A 3 3.68 -14.69 -3.93
N GLU A 4 3.87 -14.21 -2.71
CA GLU A 4 3.25 -12.96 -2.28
C GLU A 4 3.65 -11.76 -3.15
N LYS A 5 2.83 -10.71 -3.10
CA LYS A 5 3.12 -9.46 -3.79
C LYS A 5 4.40 -8.86 -3.19
N LYS A 6 5.43 -8.73 -4.03
CA LYS A 6 6.65 -7.97 -3.74
C LYS A 6 6.29 -6.56 -3.25
N ASP A 7 6.76 -6.20 -2.06
CA ASP A 7 6.55 -4.88 -1.49
C ASP A 7 7.60 -3.89 -2.02
N LEU A 8 7.28 -3.28 -3.17
CA LEU A 8 8.16 -2.30 -3.80
C LEU A 8 8.33 -1.04 -2.93
N ALA A 9 7.31 -0.68 -2.14
CA ALA A 9 7.37 0.52 -1.30
C ALA A 9 8.44 0.33 -0.21
N LEU A 10 8.39 -0.78 0.54
CA LEU A 10 9.40 -1.07 1.56
C LEU A 10 10.81 -1.19 0.98
N GLN A 11 10.96 -1.74 -0.23
CA GLN A 11 12.27 -1.81 -0.88
C GLN A 11 12.83 -0.43 -1.24
N ALA A 12 11.98 0.49 -1.71
CA ALA A 12 12.40 1.86 -1.99
C ALA A 12 12.71 2.64 -0.69
N ILE A 13 11.90 2.46 0.36
CA ILE A 13 12.12 3.06 1.69
C ILE A 13 13.46 2.64 2.30
N ALA A 14 13.90 1.40 2.05
CA ALA A 14 15.17 0.90 2.58
C ALA A 14 16.40 1.69 2.12
N TYR A 15 16.31 2.43 1.00
CA TYR A 15 17.39 3.33 0.57
C TYR A 15 17.52 4.59 1.44
N GLY A 16 16.44 5.05 2.08
CA GLY A 16 16.43 6.26 2.92
C GLY A 16 16.48 7.59 2.17
N THR A 17 16.64 7.56 0.85
CA THR A 17 16.87 8.74 -0.02
C THR A 17 15.75 8.98 -1.02
N VAL A 18 14.69 8.18 -0.97
CA VAL A 18 13.59 8.18 -1.95
C VAL A 18 12.32 8.57 -1.23
N TYR A 19 11.61 9.59 -1.73
CA TYR A 19 10.23 9.83 -1.31
C TYR A 19 9.35 8.69 -1.86
N VAL A 20 8.57 8.05 -1.01
CA VAL A 20 7.73 6.91 -1.44
C VAL A 20 6.29 7.13 -1.01
N ALA A 21 5.34 7.00 -1.92
CA ALA A 21 3.92 7.02 -1.58
C ALA A 21 3.16 5.86 -2.20
N ARG A 22 2.24 5.27 -1.44
CA ARG A 22 1.17 4.42 -1.98
C ARG A 22 -0.13 5.20 -1.94
N VAL A 23 -0.80 5.28 -3.08
CA VAL A 23 -2.01 6.07 -3.25
C VAL A 23 -3.15 5.22 -3.83
N ALA A 24 -4.38 5.58 -3.52
CA ALA A 24 -5.58 5.05 -4.16
C ALA A 24 -6.65 6.14 -4.16
N MET A 25 -6.90 6.74 -5.33
CA MET A 25 -7.78 7.90 -5.46
C MET A 25 -9.22 7.62 -4.99
N GLY A 26 -9.74 6.42 -5.24
CA GLY A 26 -11.08 6.05 -4.78
C GLY A 26 -11.20 5.88 -3.26
N ALA A 27 -10.08 5.71 -2.55
CA ALA A 27 -10.07 5.60 -1.09
C ALA A 27 -9.85 6.96 -0.40
N ASP A 28 -8.86 7.72 -0.85
CA ASP A 28 -8.57 9.06 -0.34
C ASP A 28 -7.99 9.96 -1.44
N PRO A 29 -8.83 10.80 -2.09
CA PRO A 29 -8.39 11.78 -3.08
C PRO A 29 -7.46 12.85 -2.50
N GLN A 30 -7.62 13.22 -1.23
CA GLN A 30 -6.83 14.28 -0.58
C GLN A 30 -5.42 13.78 -0.29
N GLN A 31 -5.29 12.57 0.23
CA GLN A 31 -4.00 11.89 0.39
C GLN A 31 -3.30 11.72 -0.96
N THR A 32 -4.04 11.34 -2.00
CA THR A 32 -3.49 11.20 -3.35
C THR A 32 -2.90 12.53 -3.84
N LEU A 33 -3.68 13.63 -3.79
CA LEU A 33 -3.21 14.94 -4.21
C LEU A 33 -2.00 15.43 -3.40
N ARG A 34 -2.00 15.18 -2.08
CA ARG A 34 -0.90 15.53 -1.19
C ARG A 34 0.38 14.77 -1.55
N ALA A 35 0.27 13.47 -1.77
CA ALA A 35 1.41 12.64 -2.16
C ALA A 35 2.04 13.11 -3.47
N PHE A 36 1.23 13.51 -4.47
CA PHE A 36 1.77 14.07 -5.72
C PHE A 36 2.50 15.40 -5.51
N ARG A 37 1.96 16.30 -4.67
CA ARG A 37 2.60 17.59 -4.37
C ARG A 37 3.91 17.43 -3.61
N GLU A 38 3.92 16.57 -2.58
CA GLU A 38 5.14 16.28 -1.81
C GLU A 38 6.19 15.58 -2.67
N ALA A 39 5.79 14.59 -3.49
CA ALA A 39 6.69 13.91 -4.40
C ALA A 39 7.33 14.83 -5.44
N GLU A 40 6.61 15.85 -5.91
CA GLU A 40 7.12 16.83 -6.88
C GLU A 40 8.01 17.89 -6.22
N ALA A 41 7.68 18.29 -5.00
CA ALA A 41 8.46 19.26 -4.24
C ALA A 41 9.76 18.69 -3.64
N TYR A 42 9.82 17.38 -3.42
CA TYR A 42 11.00 16.72 -2.85
C TYR A 42 12.20 16.85 -3.80
N ASP A 43 13.30 17.43 -3.30
CA ASP A 43 14.55 17.52 -4.05
C ASP A 43 15.28 16.18 -4.05
N GLY A 44 14.75 15.23 -4.83
CA GLY A 44 15.25 13.87 -4.90
C GLY A 44 14.39 12.91 -5.72
N PRO A 45 14.78 11.62 -5.74
CA PRO A 45 13.98 10.61 -6.40
C PRO A 45 12.67 10.39 -5.65
N SER A 46 11.56 10.36 -6.39
CA SER A 46 10.23 10.11 -5.86
C SER A 46 9.58 8.92 -6.55
N LEU A 47 8.92 8.05 -5.77
CA LEU A 47 8.18 6.88 -6.25
C LEU A 47 6.74 6.92 -5.73
N VAL A 48 5.79 7.14 -6.64
CA VAL A 48 4.35 7.05 -6.34
C VAL A 48 3.77 5.77 -6.93
N ILE A 49 3.23 4.91 -6.08
CA ILE A 49 2.61 3.64 -6.45
C ILE A 49 1.08 3.77 -6.30
N ALA A 50 0.41 3.97 -7.43
CA ALA A 50 -1.04 4.11 -7.47
C ALA A 50 -1.75 2.77 -7.65
N TYR A 51 -2.79 2.51 -6.84
CA TYR A 51 -3.73 1.42 -7.14
C TYR A 51 -4.53 1.78 -8.40
N SER A 52 -4.33 0.99 -9.46
CA SER A 52 -5.07 1.15 -10.72
C SER A 52 -6.00 -0.05 -10.90
N HIS A 53 -7.30 0.21 -10.87
CA HIS A 53 -8.30 -0.82 -11.15
C HIS A 53 -8.40 -1.02 -12.67
N CYS A 54 -8.58 -2.25 -13.12
CA CYS A 54 -8.55 -2.60 -14.54
C CYS A 54 -9.64 -3.61 -14.87
N ILE A 55 -10.08 -3.62 -16.14
CA ILE A 55 -11.01 -4.62 -16.68
C ILE A 55 -10.55 -6.07 -16.42
N ALA A 56 -9.23 -6.29 -16.38
CA ALA A 56 -8.63 -7.60 -16.12
C ALA A 56 -8.87 -8.09 -14.68
N HIS A 57 -9.30 -7.23 -13.76
CA HIS A 57 -9.74 -7.65 -12.42
C HIS A 57 -11.13 -8.30 -12.49
N GLY A 58 -11.91 -8.02 -13.54
CA GLY A 58 -13.28 -8.51 -13.69
C GLY A 58 -14.22 -7.88 -12.65
N ILE A 59 -14.23 -6.55 -12.59
CA ILE A 59 -15.12 -5.75 -11.75
C ILE A 59 -16.03 -4.92 -12.65
N ASP A 60 -17.18 -4.48 -12.14
CA ASP A 60 -17.95 -3.42 -12.80
C ASP A 60 -17.15 -2.12 -12.75
N MET A 61 -16.69 -1.63 -13.90
CA MET A 61 -15.83 -0.44 -13.99
C MET A 61 -16.52 0.83 -13.46
N ARG A 62 -17.85 0.87 -13.41
CA ARG A 62 -18.61 1.97 -12.79
C ARG A 62 -18.40 2.01 -11.27
N GLN A 63 -18.04 0.89 -10.66
CA GLN A 63 -17.71 0.75 -9.24
C GLN A 63 -16.20 0.77 -8.99
N GLY A 64 -15.38 1.15 -9.97
CA GLY A 64 -13.93 1.11 -9.86
C GLY A 64 -13.38 1.85 -8.65
N LEU A 65 -13.92 3.05 -8.34
CA LEU A 65 -13.52 3.84 -7.16
C LEU A 65 -13.94 3.19 -5.84
N ASP A 66 -15.16 2.64 -5.75
CA ASP A 66 -15.62 1.87 -4.58
C ASP A 66 -14.71 0.65 -4.34
N GLN A 67 -14.28 -0.01 -5.41
CA GLN A 67 -13.35 -1.13 -5.30
C GLN A 67 -11.96 -0.70 -4.82
N GLN A 68 -11.48 0.50 -5.20
CA GLN A 68 -10.24 1.04 -4.61
C GLN A 68 -10.42 1.33 -3.12
N TYR A 69 -11.56 1.91 -2.72
CA TYR A 69 -11.88 2.13 -1.31
C TYR A 69 -11.85 0.82 -0.53
N ARG A 70 -12.48 -0.24 -1.05
CA ARG A 70 -12.46 -1.59 -0.43
C ARG A 70 -11.07 -2.21 -0.36
N ALA A 71 -10.24 -1.99 -1.38
CA ALA A 71 -8.84 -2.42 -1.34
C ALA A 71 -8.08 -1.80 -0.15
N VAL A 72 -8.35 -0.52 0.16
CA VAL A 72 -7.78 0.14 1.33
C VAL A 72 -8.43 -0.31 2.63
N ALA A 73 -9.77 -0.34 2.68
CA ALA A 73 -10.56 -0.72 3.86
C ALA A 73 -10.29 -2.15 4.35
N SER A 74 -9.91 -3.06 3.44
CA SER A 74 -9.53 -4.44 3.75
C SER A 74 -8.08 -4.60 4.21
N GLY A 75 -7.27 -3.53 4.14
CA GLY A 75 -5.82 -3.60 4.36
C GLY A 75 -5.04 -4.20 3.19
N TYR A 76 -5.71 -4.62 2.11
CA TYR A 76 -5.03 -5.14 0.91
C TYR A 76 -4.07 -4.10 0.31
N TRP A 77 -4.48 -2.84 0.32
CA TRP A 77 -3.72 -1.71 -0.20
C TRP A 77 -3.58 -0.56 0.83
N PRO A 78 -2.67 -0.66 1.81
CA PRO A 78 -2.45 0.44 2.74
C PRO A 78 -1.86 1.67 2.01
N LEU A 79 -2.40 2.84 2.33
CA LEU A 79 -1.94 4.17 1.95
C LEU A 79 -0.84 4.59 2.91
N VAL A 80 0.32 4.90 2.36
CA VAL A 80 1.49 5.31 3.13
C VAL A 80 2.22 6.40 2.38
N ARG A 81 2.93 7.25 3.12
CA ARG A 81 3.94 8.17 2.61
C ARG A 81 5.22 7.99 3.42
N TYR A 82 6.35 8.09 2.75
CA TYR A 82 7.66 8.10 3.34
C TYR A 82 8.39 9.33 2.84
N ASP A 83 8.73 10.23 3.77
CA ASP A 83 9.37 11.49 3.48
C ASP A 83 10.76 11.56 4.16
N PRO A 84 11.85 11.46 3.38
CA PRO A 84 13.21 11.57 3.90
C PRO A 84 13.52 12.89 4.63
N GLU A 85 12.82 13.99 4.31
CA GLU A 85 13.05 15.27 4.97
C GLU A 85 12.59 15.25 6.43
N LEU A 86 11.51 14.54 6.73
CA LEU A 86 11.06 14.31 8.11
C LEU A 86 12.13 13.54 8.91
N ARG A 87 12.79 12.57 8.27
CA ARG A 87 13.90 11.84 8.89
C ARG A 87 15.08 12.75 9.21
N ALA A 88 15.41 13.69 8.32
CA ALA A 88 16.45 14.69 8.55
C ALA A 88 16.09 15.65 9.69
N ALA A 89 14.80 15.99 9.82
CA ALA A 89 14.25 16.80 10.91
C ALA A 89 14.08 16.03 12.24
N GLY A 90 14.53 14.77 12.33
CA GLY A 90 14.42 13.95 13.54
C GLY A 90 13.01 13.44 13.84
N ARG A 91 12.10 13.50 12.88
CA ARG A 91 10.71 13.01 12.97
C ARG A 91 10.58 11.65 12.27
N ASN A 92 9.49 10.93 12.56
CA ASN A 92 9.21 9.69 11.85
C ASN A 92 8.89 10.00 10.38
N PRO A 93 9.70 9.53 9.41
CA PRO A 93 9.43 9.71 7.98
C PRO A 93 8.29 8.85 7.46
N PHE A 94 7.94 7.75 8.14
CA PHE A 94 6.91 6.83 7.71
C PHE A 94 5.54 7.24 8.26
N LEU A 95 4.66 7.66 7.35
CA LEU A 95 3.31 8.11 7.62
C LEU A 95 2.32 7.06 7.11
N LEU A 96 1.60 6.40 8.02
CA LEU A 96 0.51 5.50 7.70
C LEU A 96 -0.79 6.30 7.60
N ASP A 97 -1.19 6.67 6.38
CA ASP A 97 -2.38 7.50 6.13
C ASP A 97 -3.67 6.66 6.12
N SER A 98 -3.56 5.35 5.88
CA SER A 98 -4.71 4.46 5.86
C SER A 98 -5.43 4.38 7.20
N PRO A 99 -6.78 4.29 7.21
CA PRO A 99 -7.50 3.84 8.39
C PRO A 99 -7.16 2.37 8.68
N ARG A 100 -7.33 1.96 9.95
CA ARG A 100 -7.25 0.54 10.31
C ARG A 100 -8.19 -0.31 9.45
N PRO A 101 -7.76 -1.49 8.98
CA PRO A 101 -8.61 -2.39 8.23
C PRO A 101 -9.85 -2.74 9.03
N HIS A 102 -11.02 -2.58 8.42
CA HIS A 102 -12.32 -2.75 9.08
C HIS A 102 -13.31 -3.60 8.27
N ILE A 103 -12.92 -4.04 7.08
CA ILE A 103 -13.60 -5.12 6.34
C ILE A 103 -12.63 -6.28 6.16
N ARG A 104 -13.16 -7.49 5.95
CA ARG A 104 -12.32 -8.66 5.69
C ARG A 104 -11.76 -8.63 4.26
N LEU A 105 -10.65 -9.35 4.02
CA LEU A 105 -10.06 -9.42 2.68
C LEU A 105 -10.97 -10.13 1.67
N ASP A 106 -11.76 -11.11 2.13
CA ASP A 106 -12.72 -11.85 1.32
C ASP A 106 -13.85 -10.95 0.78
N GLU A 107 -14.32 -9.97 1.56
CA GLU A 107 -15.32 -8.99 1.14
C GLU A 107 -14.84 -8.10 -0.04
N TYR A 108 -13.52 -7.88 -0.13
CA TYR A 108 -12.90 -7.20 -1.27
C TYR A 108 -12.66 -8.16 -2.44
N SER A 109 -12.10 -9.34 -2.19
CA SER A 109 -11.65 -10.25 -3.25
C SER A 109 -12.80 -10.96 -3.97
N GLN A 110 -13.91 -11.26 -3.29
CA GLN A 110 -15.09 -11.88 -3.89
C GLN A 110 -15.77 -11.02 -4.95
N ARG A 111 -15.47 -9.71 -4.99
CA ARG A 111 -15.99 -8.78 -5.99
C ARG A 111 -15.22 -8.77 -7.30
N GLU A 112 -14.10 -9.48 -7.39
CA GLU A 112 -13.27 -9.50 -8.59
C GLU A 112 -13.21 -10.92 -9.17
N LEU A 113 -13.61 -11.07 -10.44
CA LEU A 113 -13.65 -12.38 -11.11
C LEU A 113 -12.28 -13.08 -11.12
N ARG A 114 -11.17 -12.32 -11.08
CA ARG A 114 -9.82 -12.90 -11.00
C ARG A 114 -9.60 -13.80 -9.79
N TYR A 115 -10.35 -13.60 -8.69
CA TYR A 115 -10.31 -14.46 -7.51
C TYR A 115 -11.36 -15.57 -7.59
N SER A 116 -12.57 -15.24 -8.09
CA SER A 116 -13.67 -16.21 -8.25
C SER A 116 -13.34 -17.36 -9.21
N MET A 117 -12.50 -17.14 -10.22
CA MET A 117 -12.08 -18.19 -11.15
C MET A 117 -11.41 -19.38 -10.44
N LEU A 118 -10.55 -19.11 -9.46
CA LEU A 118 -9.89 -20.17 -8.69
C LEU A 118 -10.88 -20.89 -7.78
N ALA A 119 -11.77 -20.14 -7.11
CA ALA A 119 -12.80 -20.71 -6.24
C ALA A 119 -13.73 -21.68 -6.98
N ASN A 120 -13.98 -21.44 -8.27
CA ASN A 120 -14.78 -22.33 -9.10
C ASN A 120 -14.01 -23.57 -9.58
N SER A 121 -12.71 -23.45 -9.88
CA SER A 121 -11.90 -24.55 -10.41
C SER A 121 -11.32 -25.45 -9.33
N ASP A 122 -10.94 -24.89 -8.18
CA ASP A 122 -10.32 -25.59 -7.05
C ASP A 122 -10.69 -24.89 -5.73
N PRO A 123 -11.87 -25.23 -5.15
CA PRO A 123 -12.36 -24.59 -3.92
C PRO A 123 -11.44 -24.78 -2.72
N VAL A 124 -10.78 -25.94 -2.61
CA VAL A 124 -9.90 -26.28 -1.48
C VAL A 124 -8.64 -25.42 -1.51
N GLU A 125 -8.01 -25.30 -2.67
CA GLU A 125 -6.85 -24.43 -2.84
C GLU A 125 -7.23 -22.95 -2.70
N ALA A 126 -8.41 -22.55 -3.17
CA ALA A 126 -8.92 -21.19 -2.99
C ALA A 126 -9.07 -20.81 -1.52
N GLU A 127 -9.64 -21.69 -0.70
CA GLU A 127 -9.77 -21.47 0.76
C GLU A 127 -8.39 -21.37 1.43
N ARG A 128 -7.47 -22.29 1.09
CA ARG A 128 -6.10 -22.27 1.62
C ARG A 128 -5.37 -20.98 1.28
N LEU A 129 -5.44 -20.52 0.02
CA LEU A 129 -4.80 -19.28 -0.42
C LEU A 129 -5.48 -18.03 0.15
N ALA A 130 -6.80 -18.04 0.35
CA ALA A 130 -7.52 -16.95 0.99
C ALA A 130 -7.06 -16.76 2.45
N GLY A 131 -6.89 -17.85 3.20
CA GLY A 131 -6.34 -17.81 4.56
C GLY A 131 -4.93 -17.24 4.62
N LEU A 132 -4.05 -17.69 3.72
CA LEU A 132 -2.68 -17.16 3.60
C LEU A 132 -2.68 -15.68 3.22
N ALA A 133 -3.51 -15.27 2.27
CA ALA A 133 -3.61 -13.87 1.84
C ALA A 133 -4.12 -12.96 2.98
N GLN A 134 -5.07 -13.43 3.78
CA GLN A 134 -5.55 -12.69 4.94
C GLN A 134 -4.46 -12.53 6.01
N ALA A 135 -3.68 -13.58 6.27
CA ALA A 135 -2.54 -13.53 7.20
C ALA A 135 -1.45 -12.56 6.69
N ALA A 136 -1.15 -12.58 5.39
CA ALA A 136 -0.21 -11.69 4.74
C ALA A 136 -0.59 -10.21 4.85
N VAL A 137 -1.88 -9.91 4.61
CA VAL A 137 -2.42 -8.56 4.76
C VAL A 137 -2.30 -8.09 6.21
N LYS A 138 -2.62 -8.96 7.18
CA LYS A 138 -2.45 -8.64 8.61
C LYS A 138 -0.99 -8.37 8.95
N LEU A 139 -0.06 -9.23 8.54
CA LEU A 139 1.37 -9.06 8.81
C LEU A 139 1.90 -7.75 8.24
N ARG A 140 1.50 -7.39 7.01
CA ARG A 140 1.88 -6.12 6.40
C ARG A 140 1.32 -4.93 7.18
N TRP A 141 0.06 -5.01 7.60
CA TRP A 141 -0.55 -3.98 8.43
C TRP A 141 0.21 -3.78 9.73
N ASP A 142 0.45 -4.87 10.48
CA ASP A 142 1.17 -4.84 11.76
C ASP A 142 2.57 -4.23 11.57
N THR A 143 3.28 -4.61 10.49
CA THR A 143 4.60 -4.04 10.16
C THR A 143 4.53 -2.53 9.92
N TYR A 144 3.56 -2.05 9.14
CA TYR A 144 3.41 -0.62 8.85
C TYR A 144 2.96 0.17 10.07
N GLU A 145 2.07 -0.39 10.89
CA GLU A 145 1.64 0.23 12.14
C GLU A 145 2.81 0.37 13.11
N ASP A 146 3.65 -0.66 13.26
CA ASP A 146 4.87 -0.60 14.05
C ASP A 146 5.82 0.48 13.50
N MET A 147 6.06 0.51 12.19
CA MET A 147 6.92 1.51 11.55
C MET A 147 6.43 2.94 11.78
N ALA A 148 5.11 3.17 11.81
CA ALA A 148 4.53 4.49 12.10
C ALA A 148 4.78 4.96 13.55
N THR A 149 5.20 4.06 14.45
CA THR A 149 5.59 4.40 15.83
C THR A 149 7.11 4.52 16.03
N TRP A 150 7.92 4.14 15.04
CA TRP A 150 9.37 4.13 15.20
C TRP A 150 9.96 5.53 15.37
N PRO A 151 11.02 5.66 16.18
CA PRO A 151 11.80 6.88 16.19
C PRO A 151 12.58 7.02 14.88
N ALA A 152 12.88 8.26 14.48
CA ALA A 152 13.54 8.59 13.22
C ALA A 152 14.79 7.73 12.97
N GLN A 153 15.58 7.47 14.01
CA GLN A 153 16.86 6.75 13.94
C GLN A 153 16.74 5.30 13.45
N ARG A 154 15.55 4.70 13.46
CA ARG A 154 15.31 3.36 12.88
C ARG A 154 15.22 3.36 11.36
N PHE A 155 15.13 4.52 10.73
CA PHE A 155 15.16 4.66 9.28
C PHE A 155 16.54 5.09 8.81
N ALA A 156 16.94 4.57 7.64
CA ALA A 156 18.16 4.97 6.96
C ALA A 156 18.18 6.50 6.77
N ALA A 157 19.35 7.11 6.98
CA ALA A 157 19.54 8.53 6.75
C ALA A 157 19.73 8.80 5.25
N ASP A 158 19.31 9.97 4.79
CA ASP A 158 19.64 10.44 3.45
C ASP A 158 21.16 10.66 3.35
N THR A 159 21.81 9.94 2.44
CA THR A 159 23.28 9.98 2.24
C THR A 159 23.69 10.90 1.08
N ARG A 160 22.74 11.55 0.41
CA ARG A 160 23.01 12.47 -0.70
C ARG A 160 23.70 13.73 -0.16
N ARG A 161 24.58 14.31 -0.98
CA ARG A 161 25.26 15.57 -0.63
C ARG A 161 24.24 16.71 -0.73
N THR A 162 24.04 17.45 0.35
CA THR A 162 23.40 18.77 0.30
C THR A 162 24.32 19.71 -0.48
N HIS A 163 23.83 20.23 -1.61
CA HIS A 163 24.53 21.22 -2.42
C HIS A 163 24.50 22.61 -1.77
#